data_AF-U2L3E1-F1
#
_entry.id   AF-U2L3E1-F1
#
_cell.length_a   1.000
_cell.length_b   1.000
_cell.length_c   1.000
_cell.angle_alpha   90.00
_cell.angle_beta   90.00
_cell.angle_gamma   90.00
#
_symmetry.space_group_name_H-M   'P 1'
#
loop_
_entity.id
_entity.type
_entity.pdbx_description
1 polymer ?
#
loop_
_entity_poly.entity_id
_entity_poly.type
_entity_poly.pdbx_seq_one_letter_code
_entity_poly.pdbx_strand_id
1 'polypeptide(L)'
;MVKTKIVKEVLKDIKNIFHIRDKKKFVIKTLPYLFFFYLANIFSRHINSYVGGDYVDKMIVALSDIGTLSYLPSFHIDDLFAGICFSAVIWLIVYQKKKNAKKFRQGVEYGSARWGGPKDIEPYLDERFENNIILTNTERLTMNGRPQNPKYARNKNVLVVGGSGSGKTRFF
;
A
#
# COMPACT_ATOMS: atom_id res chain seq x y z
N MET A 1 33.87 14.88 -0.19
CA MET A 1 33.32 13.83 0.71
C MET A 1 31.81 13.96 0.99
N VAL A 2 31.22 15.17 0.95
CA VAL A 2 29.77 15.38 1.22
C VAL A 2 28.85 14.91 0.07
N LYS A 3 29.22 15.14 -1.20
CA LYS A 3 28.42 14.71 -2.37
C LYS A 3 28.16 13.20 -2.43
N THR A 4 29.13 12.38 -2.06
CA THR A 4 28.99 10.91 -2.06
C THR A 4 28.07 10.39 -0.96
N LYS A 5 27.90 11.13 0.15
CA LYS A 5 26.99 10.77 1.23
C LYS A 5 25.53 11.04 0.85
N ILE A 6 25.26 12.21 0.25
CA ILE A 6 23.93 12.58 -0.25
C ILE A 6 23.45 11.59 -1.33
N VAL A 7 24.31 11.23 -2.29
CA VAL A 7 23.96 10.26 -3.33
C VAL A 7 23.65 8.87 -2.74
N LYS A 8 24.39 8.44 -1.71
CA LYS A 8 24.10 7.18 -1.02
C LYS A 8 22.78 7.21 -0.25
N GLU A 9 22.44 8.34 0.38
CA GLU A 9 21.15 8.54 1.04
C GLU A 9 20.00 8.53 0.02
N VAL A 10 20.12 9.24 -1.09
CA VAL A 10 19.12 9.22 -2.18
C VAL A 10 18.94 7.82 -2.76
N LEU A 11 20.02 7.09 -3.00
CA LEU A 11 19.94 5.70 -3.45
C LEU A 11 19.29 4.77 -2.42
N LYS A 12 19.56 4.99 -1.12
CA LYS A 12 18.91 4.26 -0.02
C LYS A 12 17.41 4.57 0.00
N ASP A 13 17.03 5.82 -0.19
CA ASP A 13 15.62 6.26 -0.22
C ASP A 13 14.88 5.69 -1.43
N ILE A 14 15.48 5.71 -2.62
CA ILE A 14 14.90 5.09 -3.84
C ILE A 14 14.73 3.59 -3.63
N LYS A 15 15.76 2.90 -3.09
CA LYS A 15 15.65 1.47 -2.77
C LYS A 15 14.57 1.20 -1.73
N ASN A 16 14.39 2.08 -0.75
CA ASN A 16 13.33 1.98 0.26
C ASN A 16 11.93 2.22 -0.33
N ILE A 17 11.77 3.11 -1.33
CA ILE A 17 10.51 3.31 -2.05
C ILE A 17 10.09 2.02 -2.77
N PHE A 18 11.05 1.34 -3.41
CA PHE A 18 10.82 0.08 -4.10
C PHE A 18 10.93 -1.14 -3.18
N HIS A 19 11.21 -0.96 -1.89
CA HIS A 19 11.28 -2.06 -0.93
C HIS A 19 9.86 -2.55 -0.63
N ILE A 20 9.39 -3.47 -1.46
CA ILE A 20 8.11 -4.15 -1.28
C ILE A 20 8.21 -5.04 -0.04
N ARG A 21 7.80 -4.48 1.10
CA ARG A 21 7.87 -5.09 2.43
C ARG A 21 7.20 -6.47 2.48
N ASP A 22 6.09 -6.65 1.75
CA ASP A 22 5.36 -7.92 1.64
C ASP A 22 5.07 -8.25 0.16
N LYS A 23 5.94 -9.03 -0.49
CA LYS A 23 5.79 -9.42 -1.92
C LYS A 23 4.43 -10.08 -2.21
N LYS A 24 3.98 -10.99 -1.32
CA LYS A 24 2.66 -11.65 -1.43
C LYS A 24 1.51 -10.65 -1.45
N LYS A 25 1.54 -9.68 -0.54
CA LYS A 25 0.49 -8.65 -0.41
C LYS A 25 0.48 -7.70 -1.59
N PHE A 26 1.65 -7.45 -2.20
CA PHE A 26 1.76 -6.67 -3.43
C PHE A 26 1.10 -7.39 -4.60
N VAL A 27 1.44 -8.66 -4.84
CA VAL A 27 0.84 -9.47 -5.91
C VAL A 27 -0.69 -9.53 -5.78
N ILE A 28 -1.19 -9.82 -4.58
CA ILE A 28 -2.63 -9.88 -4.31
C ILE A 28 -3.33 -8.54 -4.60
N LYS A 29 -2.67 -7.41 -4.33
CA LYS A 29 -3.24 -6.08 -4.62
C LYS A 29 -3.19 -5.75 -6.11
N THR A 30 -2.23 -6.26 -6.86
CA THR A 30 -2.06 -5.98 -8.29
C THR A 30 -2.94 -6.89 -9.16
N LEU A 31 -3.24 -8.10 -8.70
CA LEU A 31 -4.01 -9.13 -9.41
C LEU A 31 -5.35 -8.62 -10.02
N PRO A 32 -6.20 -7.84 -9.30
CA PRO A 32 -7.46 -7.37 -9.86
C PRO A 32 -7.27 -6.46 -11.08
N TYR A 33 -6.22 -5.63 -11.08
CA TYR A 33 -5.91 -4.73 -12.18
C TYR A 33 -5.42 -5.47 -13.42
N LEU A 34 -4.68 -6.58 -13.22
CA LEU A 34 -4.30 -7.48 -14.30
C LEU A 34 -5.51 -8.22 -14.88
N PHE A 35 -6.47 -8.60 -14.04
CA PHE A 35 -7.73 -9.20 -14.49
C PHE A 35 -8.54 -8.24 -15.37
N PHE A 36 -8.72 -6.98 -14.93
CA PHE A 36 -9.42 -5.98 -15.74
C PHE A 36 -8.66 -5.59 -17.01
N PHE A 37 -7.32 -5.58 -16.95
CA PHE A 37 -6.47 -5.42 -18.15
C PHE A 37 -6.74 -6.52 -19.16
N TYR A 38 -6.77 -7.79 -18.72
CA TYR A 38 -7.02 -8.95 -19.57
C TYR A 38 -8.42 -8.90 -20.22
N LEU A 39 -9.46 -8.58 -19.45
CA LEU A 39 -10.81 -8.43 -19.98
C LEU A 39 -10.90 -7.34 -21.05
N ALA A 40 -10.35 -6.17 -20.77
CA ALA A 40 -10.35 -5.05 -21.71
C ALA A 40 -9.53 -5.36 -22.97
N ASN A 41 -8.42 -6.09 -22.85
CA ASN A 41 -7.59 -6.48 -23.97
C ASN A 41 -8.31 -7.44 -24.93
N ILE A 42 -9.01 -8.45 -24.41
CA ILE A 42 -9.80 -9.36 -25.25
C ILE A 42 -10.97 -8.64 -25.89
N PHE A 43 -11.66 -7.79 -25.14
CA PHE A 43 -12.80 -7.04 -25.66
C PHE A 43 -12.36 -6.06 -26.76
N SER A 44 -11.22 -5.40 -26.59
CA SER A 44 -10.62 -4.54 -27.62
C SER A 44 -10.29 -5.32 -28.89
N ARG A 45 -9.67 -6.50 -28.76
CA ARG A 45 -9.38 -7.39 -29.90
C ARG A 45 -10.67 -7.76 -30.65
N HIS A 46 -11.74 -8.03 -29.92
CA HIS A 46 -13.03 -8.39 -30.49
C HIS A 46 -13.65 -7.20 -31.26
N ILE A 47 -13.64 -5.99 -30.69
CA ILE A 47 -14.09 -4.77 -31.38
C ILE A 47 -13.28 -4.54 -32.66
N ASN A 48 -11.96 -4.72 -32.59
CA ASN A 48 -11.05 -4.51 -33.70
C ASN A 48 -11.17 -5.56 -34.81
N SER A 49 -11.83 -6.71 -34.55
CA SER A 49 -12.10 -7.72 -35.57
C SER A 49 -13.22 -7.34 -36.54
N TYR A 50 -14.07 -6.37 -36.17
CA TYR A 50 -15.16 -5.88 -37.01
C TYR A 50 -14.69 -4.77 -37.97
N VAL A 51 -15.01 -4.95 -39.25
CA VAL A 51 -14.66 -4.03 -40.34
C VAL A 51 -15.93 -3.27 -40.78
N GLY A 52 -15.84 -1.94 -40.88
CA GLY A 52 -16.97 -1.05 -41.22
C GLY A 52 -17.63 -0.39 -40.00
N GLY A 53 -18.35 0.71 -40.23
CA GLY A 53 -19.01 1.52 -39.20
C GLY A 53 -18.06 2.34 -38.33
N ASP A 54 -18.65 3.20 -37.49
CA ASP A 54 -17.90 3.95 -36.48
C ASP A 54 -17.53 3.06 -35.29
N TYR A 55 -16.65 3.54 -34.40
CA TYR A 55 -16.23 2.79 -33.21
C TYR A 55 -17.41 2.38 -32.31
N VAL A 56 -18.46 3.19 -32.25
CA VAL A 56 -19.67 2.89 -31.48
C VAL A 56 -20.43 1.71 -32.09
N ASP A 57 -20.55 1.65 -33.41
CA ASP A 57 -21.22 0.56 -34.11
C ASP A 57 -20.48 -0.76 -33.87
N LYS A 58 -19.15 -0.73 -33.97
CA LYS A 58 -18.30 -1.89 -33.68
C LYS A 58 -18.47 -2.38 -32.24
N MET A 59 -18.60 -1.48 -31.28
CA MET A 59 -18.89 -1.84 -29.87
C MET A 59 -20.26 -2.51 -29.72
N ILE A 60 -21.29 -1.98 -30.38
CA ILE A 60 -22.65 -2.55 -30.31
C ILE A 60 -22.68 -3.96 -30.90
N VAL A 61 -22.02 -4.16 -32.05
CA VAL A 61 -21.91 -5.48 -32.69
C VAL A 61 -21.10 -6.44 -31.82
N ALA A 62 -19.95 -6.01 -31.29
CA ALA A 62 -19.12 -6.80 -30.39
C ALA A 62 -19.85 -7.19 -29.07
N LEU A 63 -20.77 -6.36 -28.58
CA LEU A 63 -21.61 -6.70 -27.43
C LEU A 63 -22.69 -7.73 -27.78
N SER A 64 -23.24 -7.63 -28.99
CA SER A 64 -24.29 -8.54 -29.47
C SER A 64 -23.73 -9.94 -29.73
N ASP A 65 -22.46 -10.02 -30.15
CA ASP A 65 -21.77 -11.27 -30.48
C ASP A 65 -20.75 -11.69 -29.41
N ILE A 66 -21.01 -11.34 -28.15
CA ILE A 66 -20.09 -11.62 -27.03
C ILE A 66 -19.79 -13.13 -26.85
N GLY A 67 -20.64 -14.00 -27.39
CA GLY A 67 -20.48 -15.45 -27.35
C GLY A 67 -19.33 -15.98 -28.23
N THR A 68 -18.86 -15.23 -29.23
CA THR A 68 -17.78 -15.64 -30.15
C THR A 68 -16.41 -15.13 -29.71
N LEU A 69 -16.33 -14.57 -28.51
CA LEU A 69 -15.16 -13.91 -27.98
C LEU A 69 -13.98 -14.87 -27.78
N SER A 70 -12.84 -14.52 -28.37
CA SER A 70 -11.61 -15.32 -28.27
C SER A 70 -10.90 -15.06 -26.94
N TYR A 71 -10.73 -16.09 -26.10
CA TYR A 71 -10.10 -15.95 -24.78
C TYR A 71 -8.57 -15.69 -24.80
N LEU A 72 -7.96 -15.60 -25.97
CA LEU A 72 -6.53 -15.36 -26.10
C LEU A 72 -6.22 -13.86 -26.12
N PRO A 73 -5.30 -13.39 -25.26
CA PRO A 73 -4.91 -11.99 -25.25
C PRO A 73 -4.24 -11.60 -26.56
N SER A 74 -4.46 -10.35 -26.96
CA SER A 74 -3.86 -9.72 -28.13
C SER A 74 -2.62 -8.92 -27.74
N PHE A 75 -1.59 -9.01 -28.59
CA PHE A 75 -0.36 -8.21 -28.46
C PHE A 75 -0.33 -7.02 -29.44
N HIS A 76 -1.48 -6.68 -30.04
CA HIS A 76 -1.59 -5.45 -30.83
C HIS A 76 -1.52 -4.23 -29.91
N ILE A 77 -0.85 -3.18 -30.40
CA ILE A 77 -0.57 -1.97 -29.63
C ILE A 77 -1.87 -1.33 -29.12
N ASP A 78 -2.89 -1.25 -29.98
CA ASP A 78 -4.19 -0.65 -29.65
C ASP A 78 -4.91 -1.41 -28.52
N ASP A 79 -4.87 -2.75 -28.56
CA ASP A 79 -5.50 -3.61 -27.54
C ASP A 79 -4.76 -3.56 -26.20
N LEU A 80 -3.44 -3.40 -26.24
CA LEU A 80 -2.62 -3.20 -25.04
C LEU A 80 -2.90 -1.83 -24.42
N PHE A 81 -3.02 -0.78 -25.24
CA PHE A 81 -3.39 0.55 -24.77
C PHE A 81 -4.78 0.57 -24.16
N ALA A 82 -5.77 -0.04 -24.81
CA ALA A 82 -7.12 -0.18 -24.27
C ALA A 82 -7.12 -0.86 -22.89
N GLY A 83 -6.37 -1.95 -22.75
CA GLY A 83 -6.18 -2.65 -21.48
C GLY A 83 -5.55 -1.78 -20.39
N ILE A 84 -4.46 -1.06 -20.71
CA ILE A 84 -3.75 -0.17 -19.76
C ILE A 84 -4.68 0.96 -19.32
N CYS A 85 -5.35 1.63 -20.27
CA CYS A 85 -6.27 2.73 -19.99
C CYS A 85 -7.41 2.29 -19.08
N PHE A 86 -8.06 1.16 -19.39
CA PHE A 86 -9.16 0.65 -18.58
C PHE A 86 -8.71 0.29 -17.16
N SER A 87 -7.58 -0.41 -17.03
CA SER A 87 -7.01 -0.77 -15.73
C SER A 87 -6.62 0.47 -14.90
N ALA A 88 -6.07 1.51 -15.55
CA ALA A 88 -5.74 2.78 -14.92
C ALA A 88 -6.98 3.53 -14.41
N VAL A 89 -8.08 3.53 -15.17
CA VAL A 89 -9.36 4.12 -14.72
C VAL A 89 -9.89 3.39 -13.48
N ILE A 90 -9.90 2.06 -13.48
CA ILE A 90 -10.31 1.27 -12.31
C ILE A 90 -9.41 1.56 -11.11
N TRP A 91 -8.09 1.65 -11.33
CA TRP A 91 -7.15 2.03 -10.28
C TRP A 91 -7.43 3.42 -9.70
N LEU A 92 -7.73 4.42 -10.55
CA LEU A 92 -8.10 5.77 -10.11
C LEU A 92 -9.39 5.76 -9.28
N ILE A 93 -10.42 5.02 -9.68
CA ILE A 93 -11.68 4.90 -8.93
C ILE A 93 -11.43 4.28 -7.55
N VAL A 94 -10.70 3.16 -7.50
CA VAL A 94 -10.36 2.49 -6.24
C VAL A 94 -9.49 3.39 -5.35
N TYR A 95 -8.53 4.10 -5.94
CA TYR A 95 -7.68 5.04 -5.23
C TYR A 95 -8.49 6.16 -4.55
N GLN A 96 -9.41 6.79 -5.28
CA GLN A 96 -10.29 7.83 -4.74
C GLN A 96 -11.17 7.29 -3.61
N LYS A 97 -11.82 6.13 -3.81
CA LYS A 97 -12.64 5.50 -2.77
C LYS A 97 -11.82 5.16 -1.52
N LYS A 98 -10.61 4.66 -1.70
CA LYS A 98 -9.71 4.30 -0.59
C LYS A 98 -9.22 5.52 0.19
N LYS A 99 -8.94 6.64 -0.49
CA LYS A 99 -8.53 7.89 0.15
C LYS A 99 -9.65 8.50 1.00
N ASN A 100 -10.89 8.39 0.51
CA ASN A 100 -12.08 8.90 1.18
C ASN A 100 -12.75 7.89 2.13
N ALA A 101 -12.18 6.69 2.26
CA ALA A 101 -12.71 5.66 3.15
C ALA A 101 -12.62 6.12 4.61
N LYS A 102 -13.78 6.33 5.22
CA LYS A 102 -13.89 6.62 6.65
C LYS A 102 -13.43 5.41 7.46
N LYS A 103 -12.56 5.62 8.45
CA LYS A 103 -12.02 4.55 9.30
C LYS A 103 -12.91 4.38 10.53
N PHE A 104 -13.97 3.60 10.38
CA PHE A 104 -14.83 3.24 11.51
C PHE A 104 -14.45 1.88 12.08
N ARG A 105 -14.56 1.75 13.40
CA ARG A 105 -14.55 0.45 14.08
C ARG A 105 -15.99 0.16 14.52
N GLN A 106 -16.70 -0.60 13.69
CA GLN A 106 -18.09 -0.96 13.98
C GLN A 106 -18.14 -1.90 15.19
N GLY A 107 -19.05 -1.65 16.13
CA GLY A 107 -19.21 -2.45 17.34
C GLY A 107 -18.14 -2.24 18.42
N VAL A 108 -17.30 -1.21 18.30
CA VAL A 108 -16.23 -0.91 19.27
C VAL A 108 -16.41 0.51 19.77
N GLU A 109 -16.34 0.70 21.09
CA GLU A 109 -16.42 2.01 21.70
C GLU A 109 -15.31 2.93 21.19
N TYR A 110 -15.62 4.22 21.08
CA TYR A 110 -14.62 5.19 20.70
C TYR A 110 -13.50 5.22 21.76
N GLY A 111 -12.25 5.14 21.31
CA GLY A 111 -11.09 5.11 22.21
C GLY A 111 -10.65 3.73 22.67
N SER A 112 -11.32 2.63 22.28
CA SER A 112 -10.82 1.29 22.63
C SER A 112 -9.43 1.02 22.05
N ALA A 113 -8.55 0.43 22.87
CA ALA A 113 -7.21 0.03 22.49
C ALA A 113 -7.17 -1.45 22.05
N ARG A 114 -6.19 -1.79 21.22
CA ARG A 114 -5.82 -3.18 20.92
C ARG A 114 -4.36 -3.39 21.28
N TRP A 115 -3.98 -4.63 21.57
CA TRP A 115 -2.56 -5.00 21.66
C TRP A 115 -1.86 -4.73 20.32
N GLY A 116 -0.76 -4.01 20.39
CA GLY A 116 0.11 -3.70 19.25
C GLY A 116 1.11 -4.81 19.01
N GLY A 117 1.60 -4.94 17.78
CA GLY A 117 2.74 -5.81 17.47
C GLY A 117 4.02 -5.00 17.15
N PRO A 118 5.15 -5.68 16.86
CA PRO A 118 6.41 -5.02 16.54
C PRO A 118 6.34 -4.06 15.34
N LYS A 119 5.44 -4.33 14.37
CA LYS A 119 5.22 -3.44 13.22
C LYS A 119 4.52 -2.13 13.60
N ASP A 120 3.75 -2.13 14.69
CA ASP A 120 3.02 -0.93 15.13
C ASP A 120 3.94 0.05 15.85
N ILE A 121 4.97 -0.43 16.56
CA ILE A 121 5.94 0.40 17.30
C ILE A 121 7.10 0.90 16.43
N GLU A 122 7.42 0.20 15.35
CA GLU A 122 8.55 0.51 14.45
C GLU A 122 8.69 1.99 14.05
N PRO A 123 7.61 2.73 13.68
CA PRO A 123 7.73 4.15 13.32
C PRO A 123 8.10 5.08 14.47
N TYR A 124 8.03 4.59 15.71
CA TYR A 124 8.32 5.33 16.93
C TYR A 124 9.73 5.04 17.47
N LEU A 125 10.48 4.15 16.82
CA LEU A 125 11.86 3.81 17.16
C LEU A 125 12.85 4.79 16.51
N ASP A 126 13.91 5.10 17.23
CA ASP A 126 15.12 5.72 16.68
C ASP A 126 16.04 4.65 16.07
N GLU A 127 16.75 4.99 14.99
CA GLU A 127 17.74 4.09 14.37
C GLU A 127 18.87 3.72 15.35
N ARG A 128 19.24 4.64 16.24
CA ARG A 128 20.25 4.39 17.27
C ARG A 128 19.58 3.80 18.50
N PHE A 129 19.95 2.57 18.85
CA PHE A 129 19.36 1.86 19.98
C PHE A 129 19.41 2.66 21.29
N GLU A 130 20.56 3.27 21.59
CA GLU A 130 20.82 4.07 22.79
C GLU A 130 19.88 5.28 22.93
N ASN A 131 19.35 5.79 21.82
CA ASN A 131 18.42 6.91 21.79
C ASN A 131 16.96 6.48 22.00
N ASN A 132 16.72 5.26 22.49
CA ASN A 132 15.37 4.77 22.76
C ASN A 132 15.18 4.41 24.23
N ILE A 133 14.02 4.78 24.77
CA ILE A 133 13.50 4.21 26.02
C ILE A 133 13.14 2.76 25.77
N ILE A 134 13.72 1.86 26.55
CA ILE A 134 13.40 0.44 26.51
C ILE A 134 12.13 0.21 27.34
N LEU A 135 11.05 -0.22 26.69
CA LEU A 135 9.78 -0.53 27.37
C LEU A 135 9.62 -2.04 27.55
N THR A 136 9.98 -2.80 26.52
CA THR A 136 10.02 -4.27 26.55
C THR A 136 11.24 -4.75 25.75
N ASN A 137 11.33 -6.06 25.54
CA ASN A 137 12.37 -6.64 24.67
C ASN A 137 12.24 -6.15 23.20
N THR A 138 11.00 -5.99 22.71
CA THR A 138 10.69 -5.67 21.31
C THR A 138 10.18 -4.24 21.10
N GLU A 139 9.53 -3.65 22.09
CA GLU A 139 8.96 -2.30 22.02
C GLU A 139 9.87 -1.29 22.71
N ARG A 140 10.17 -0.20 21.99
CA ARG A 140 10.99 0.91 22.48
C ARG A 140 10.41 2.22 21.96
N LEU A 141 10.82 3.35 22.54
CA LEU A 141 10.32 4.66 22.16
C LEU A 141 11.47 5.65 21.98
N THR A 142 11.51 6.37 20.86
CA THR A 142 12.55 7.37 20.60
C THR A 142 12.57 8.47 21.66
N MET A 143 13.78 8.82 22.10
CA MET A 143 14.05 9.96 22.97
C MET A 143 14.10 11.29 22.21
N ASN A 144 13.96 11.29 20.88
CA ASN A 144 13.92 12.51 20.10
C ASN A 144 12.61 13.29 20.36
N GLY A 145 12.71 14.58 20.71
CA GLY A 145 11.56 15.45 20.97
C GLY A 145 10.82 15.87 19.71
N ARG A 146 11.50 15.83 18.56
CA ARG A 146 10.98 16.27 17.27
C ARG A 146 11.33 15.21 16.21
N PRO A 147 10.61 14.08 16.18
CA PRO A 147 10.76 13.12 15.08
C PRO A 147 10.43 13.81 13.75
N GLN A 148 11.04 13.34 12.66
CA GLN A 148 10.84 13.92 11.32
C GLN A 148 9.36 14.01 10.92
N ASN A 149 8.55 13.05 11.38
CA ASN A 149 7.10 13.10 11.24
C ASN A 149 6.45 13.40 12.60
N PRO A 150 5.87 14.61 12.79
CA PRO A 150 5.24 15.02 14.06
C PRO A 150 4.15 14.07 14.56
N LYS A 151 3.50 13.32 13.66
CA LYS A 151 2.48 12.32 14.00
C LYS A 151 2.98 11.26 14.99
N TYR A 152 4.28 10.94 14.94
CA TYR A 152 4.90 9.92 15.78
C TYR A 152 5.52 10.48 17.06
N ALA A 153 5.41 11.78 17.31
CA ALA A 153 5.81 12.35 18.59
C ALA A 153 4.90 11.81 19.71
N ARG A 154 5.49 11.34 20.80
CA ARG A 154 4.79 10.81 21.98
C ARG A 154 5.37 11.39 23.26
N ASN A 155 4.56 11.35 24.31
CA ASN A 155 5.03 11.62 25.66
C ASN A 155 6.02 10.53 26.07
N LYS A 156 7.10 10.93 26.73
CA LYS A 156 8.23 10.09 27.13
C LYS A 156 8.27 9.81 28.62
N ASN A 157 7.37 10.43 29.38
CA ASN A 157 7.22 10.12 30.79
C ASN A 157 6.66 8.71 30.92
N VAL A 158 7.29 7.89 31.74
CA VAL A 158 6.86 6.51 31.98
C VAL A 158 6.40 6.38 33.42
N LEU A 159 5.20 5.80 33.60
CA LEU A 159 4.67 5.41 34.89
C LEU A 159 4.79 3.88 35.03
N VAL A 160 5.51 3.44 36.05
CA VAL A 160 5.72 2.02 36.33
C VAL A 160 4.78 1.58 37.45
N VAL A 161 3.85 0.67 37.14
CA VAL A 161 2.90 0.09 38.10
C VAL A 161 3.12 -1.42 38.18
N GLY A 162 3.15 -1.97 39.40
CA GLY A 162 3.36 -3.40 39.62
C GLY A 162 3.30 -3.77 41.11
N GLY A 163 3.05 -5.04 41.40
CA GLY A 163 2.95 -5.57 42.77
C GLY A 163 4.26 -5.48 43.58
N SER A 164 4.19 -5.77 44.88
CA SER A 164 5.40 -5.84 45.72
C SER A 164 6.38 -6.90 45.18
N GLY A 165 7.68 -6.61 45.19
CA GLY A 165 8.71 -7.51 44.68
C GLY A 165 8.85 -7.63 43.15
N SER A 166 8.02 -6.95 42.35
CA SER A 166 8.04 -7.05 40.87
C SER A 166 9.24 -6.37 40.18
N GLY A 167 10.24 -5.90 40.94
CA GLY A 167 11.46 -5.32 40.40
C GLY A 167 11.36 -3.89 39.84
N LYS A 168 10.31 -3.13 40.19
CA LYS A 168 10.08 -1.75 39.69
C LYS A 168 11.31 -0.83 39.82
N THR A 169 12.02 -0.90 40.95
CA THR A 169 13.20 -0.06 41.24
C THR A 169 14.49 -0.57 40.58
N ARG A 170 14.55 -1.85 40.21
CA ARG A 170 15.77 -2.46 39.67
C ARG A 170 15.81 -2.43 38.14
N PHE A 171 14.66 -2.57 37.50
CA PHE A 171 14.54 -2.70 36.05
C PHE A 171 14.13 -1.40 35.35
N PHE A 172 13.79 -0.35 36.11
CA PHE A 172 13.42 0.97 35.60
C PHE A 172 14.09 2.05 36.42
#